data_AF-A0A956NS96-F1
#
_entry.id   AF-A0A956NS96-F1
#
_cell.length_a   1.000
_cell.length_b   1.000
_cell.length_c   1.000
_cell.angle_alpha   90.00
_cell.angle_beta   90.00
_cell.angle_gamma   90.00
#
_symmetry.space_group_name_H-M   'P 1'
#
loop_
_entity.id
_entity.type
_entity.pdbx_description
1 polymer ?
#
loop_
_entity_poly.entity_id
_entity_poly.type
_entity_poly.pdbx_seq_one_letter_code
_entity_poly.pdbx_strand_id
1 'polypeptide(L)'
;MSRTHLLAASLLLACHQVGAQAPVDSAVVEAVRSREVAFAATMAARDITQFATFIADEAIFFGGAGPIRGRAAIVAAWTRFFEGPQAPFSWRPDLVEVL
;
A
#
# COMPACT_ATOMS: atom_id res chain seq x y z
N MET A 1 -19.83 51.08 49.27
CA MET A 1 -20.75 50.30 48.41
C MET A 1 -19.92 49.57 47.37
N SER A 2 -19.74 48.27 47.60
CA SER A 2 -18.98 47.34 46.77
C SER A 2 -19.74 47.02 45.46
N ARG A 3 -19.06 46.99 44.31
CA ARG A 3 -19.64 46.48 43.05
C ARG A 3 -18.91 45.19 42.66
N THR A 4 -19.60 44.10 42.94
CA THR A 4 -19.28 42.70 42.68
C THR A 4 -19.25 42.40 41.17
N HIS A 5 -18.26 41.59 40.80
CA HIS A 5 -17.89 40.89 39.56
C HIS A 5 -18.93 40.61 38.45
N LEU A 6 -18.42 40.51 37.21
CA LEU A 6 -18.56 39.40 36.24
C LEU A 6 -18.77 39.89 34.80
N LEU A 7 -17.84 39.55 33.91
CA LEU A 7 -18.13 38.74 32.72
C LEU A 7 -16.83 38.37 32.02
N ALA A 8 -16.31 37.21 32.44
CA ALA A 8 -15.44 36.39 31.63
C ALA A 8 -16.27 35.83 30.46
N ALA A 9 -15.82 36.07 29.23
CA ALA A 9 -16.27 35.33 28.06
C ALA A 9 -15.22 35.40 26.94
N SER A 10 -13.97 35.10 27.28
CA SER A 10 -12.93 34.76 26.29
C SER A 10 -13.01 33.27 25.93
N LEU A 11 -14.19 32.81 25.53
CA LEU A 11 -14.41 31.46 25.00
C LEU A 11 -15.08 31.59 23.64
N LEU A 12 -14.32 31.29 22.59
CA LEU A 12 -14.70 30.52 21.39
C LEU A 12 -13.60 30.70 20.33
N LEU A 13 -12.33 30.43 20.68
CA LEU A 13 -11.37 29.93 19.69
C LEU A 13 -11.62 28.42 19.59
N ALA A 14 -12.77 28.05 19.03
CA ALA A 14 -13.07 26.66 18.73
C ALA A 14 -12.06 26.21 17.69
N CYS A 15 -11.12 25.37 18.09
CA CYS A 15 -10.32 24.53 17.21
C CYS A 15 -11.23 23.88 16.17
N HIS A 16 -11.36 24.49 14.99
CA HIS A 16 -11.71 23.76 13.78
C HIS A 16 -10.40 23.42 13.07
N GLN A 17 -9.57 22.61 13.73
CA GLN A 17 -8.75 21.69 12.96
C GLN A 17 -9.67 20.54 12.56
N VAL A 18 -10.58 20.82 11.63
CA VAL A 18 -11.02 19.79 10.69
C VAL A 18 -9.70 19.23 10.17
N GLY A 19 -9.41 17.96 10.45
CA GLY A 19 -8.20 17.31 9.98
C GLY A 19 -8.19 17.41 8.46
N ALA A 20 -7.51 18.42 7.93
CA ALA A 20 -7.26 18.52 6.51
C ALA A 20 -6.36 17.32 6.20
N GLN A 21 -6.93 16.30 5.55
CA GLN A 21 -6.09 15.29 4.92
C GLN A 21 -5.14 16.05 4.00
N ALA A 22 -3.85 15.89 4.23
CA ALA A 22 -2.85 16.48 3.36
C ALA A 22 -3.17 16.05 1.92
N PRO A 23 -3.00 16.93 0.92
CA PRO A 23 -3.19 16.54 -0.46
C PRO A 23 -2.37 15.30 -0.76
N VAL A 24 -3.00 14.28 -1.34
CA VAL A 24 -2.31 13.07 -1.78
C VAL A 24 -1.23 13.48 -2.77
N ASP A 25 0.01 13.10 -2.49
CA ASP A 25 1.13 13.42 -3.36
C ASP A 25 1.04 12.57 -4.64
N SER A 26 0.74 13.22 -5.77
CA SER A 26 0.63 12.56 -7.07
C SER A 26 1.92 11.89 -7.51
N ALA A 27 3.08 12.36 -7.04
CA ALA A 27 4.37 11.70 -7.30
C ALA A 27 4.47 10.37 -6.55
N VAL A 28 3.93 10.28 -5.33
CA VAL A 28 3.90 9.03 -4.55
C VAL A 28 2.94 8.03 -5.19
N VAL A 29 1.75 8.49 -5.65
CA VAL A 29 0.81 7.65 -6.39
C VAL A 29 1.46 7.07 -7.64
N GLU A 30 2.16 7.89 -8.43
CA GLU A 30 2.83 7.42 -9.64
C GLU A 30 3.98 6.46 -9.33
N ALA A 31 4.74 6.71 -8.26
CA ALA A 31 5.80 5.80 -7.83
C ALA A 31 5.26 4.40 -7.47
N VAL A 32 4.14 4.34 -6.72
CA VAL A 32 3.49 3.07 -6.38
C VAL A 32 2.93 2.39 -7.63
N ARG A 33 2.26 3.14 -8.52
CA ARG A 33 1.74 2.62 -9.79
C ARG A 33 2.84 2.01 -10.65
N SER A 34 3.94 2.73 -10.85
CA SER A 34 5.08 2.26 -11.64
C SER A 34 5.69 0.99 -11.04
N ARG A 35 5.87 0.95 -9.71
CA ARG A 35 6.38 -0.22 -9.01
C ARG A 35 5.47 -1.44 -9.17
N GLU A 36 4.15 -1.26 -9.06
CA GLU A 36 3.18 -2.34 -9.22
C GLU A 36 3.09 -2.84 -10.68
N VAL A 37 3.15 -1.95 -11.67
CA VAL A 37 3.22 -2.34 -13.08
C VAL A 37 4.46 -3.19 -13.36
N ALA A 38 5.62 -2.79 -12.82
CA ALA A 38 6.85 -3.56 -12.98
C ALA A 38 6.77 -4.92 -12.27
N PHE A 39 6.08 -5.00 -11.14
CA PHE A 39 5.86 -6.27 -10.45
C PHE A 39 5.00 -7.22 -11.28
N ALA A 40 3.86 -6.73 -11.79
CA ALA A 40 2.96 -7.50 -12.62
C ALA A 40 3.61 -7.99 -13.93
N ALA A 41 4.51 -7.19 -14.50
CA ALA A 41 5.28 -7.56 -15.67
C ALA A 41 6.13 -8.82 -15.44
N THR A 42 6.61 -9.06 -14.22
CA THR A 42 7.38 -10.28 -13.90
C THR A 42 6.54 -11.55 -14.08
N MET A 43 5.24 -11.51 -13.74
CA MET A 43 4.33 -12.63 -13.98
C MET A 43 4.08 -12.83 -15.47
N ALA A 44 3.80 -11.74 -16.19
CA ALA A 44 3.55 -11.81 -17.63
C ALA A 44 4.77 -12.39 -18.39
N ALA A 45 5.98 -12.01 -17.97
CA ALA A 45 7.24 -12.49 -18.53
C ALA A 45 7.71 -13.84 -17.97
N ARG A 46 7.06 -14.34 -16.90
CA ARG A 46 7.45 -15.56 -16.16
C ARG A 46 8.88 -15.52 -15.62
N ASP A 47 9.30 -14.35 -15.16
CA ASP A 47 10.60 -14.16 -14.53
C ASP A 47 10.48 -14.27 -12.99
N ILE A 48 10.67 -15.49 -12.47
CA ILE A 48 10.58 -15.76 -11.03
C ILE A 48 11.73 -15.09 -10.25
N THR A 49 12.89 -14.91 -10.89
CA THR A 49 14.04 -14.26 -10.28
C THR A 49 13.77 -12.78 -10.09
N GLN A 50 13.25 -12.11 -11.12
CA GLN A 50 12.84 -10.72 -11.03
C GLN A 50 11.64 -10.56 -10.08
N PHE A 51 10.65 -11.46 -10.11
CA PHE A 51 9.52 -11.47 -9.16
C PHE A 51 10.02 -11.46 -7.71
N ALA A 52 11.01 -12.30 -7.38
CA ALA A 52 11.56 -12.39 -6.03
C ALA A 52 12.10 -11.04 -5.53
N THR A 53 12.59 -10.15 -6.39
CA THR A 53 13.11 -8.83 -6.01
C THR A 53 12.04 -7.83 -5.55
N PHE A 54 10.76 -8.09 -5.87
CA PHE A 54 9.64 -7.25 -5.44
C PHE A 54 9.10 -7.64 -4.05
N ILE A 55 9.41 -8.84 -3.57
CA ILE A 55 8.90 -9.38 -2.31
C ILE A 55 9.85 -8.99 -1.18
N ALA A 56 9.40 -8.36 -0.10
CA ALA A 56 10.29 -8.10 1.05
C ALA A 56 10.76 -9.40 1.73
N ASP A 57 11.91 -9.39 2.41
CA ASP A 57 12.44 -10.59 3.08
C ASP A 57 11.47 -11.17 4.11
N GLU A 58 10.75 -10.30 4.82
CA GLU A 58 9.77 -10.63 5.85
C GLU A 58 8.32 -10.58 5.35
N ALA A 59 8.08 -10.53 4.03
CA ALA A 59 6.75 -10.41 3.47
C ALA A 59 5.82 -11.56 3.93
N ILE A 60 4.53 -11.24 4.08
CA ILE A 60 3.49 -12.22 4.41
C ILE A 60 2.42 -12.20 3.33
N PHE A 61 2.24 -13.31 2.63
CA PHE A 61 1.16 -13.48 1.65
C PHE A 61 0.03 -14.29 2.27
N PHE A 62 -1.21 -13.83 2.11
CA PHE A 62 -2.40 -14.55 2.57
C PHE A 62 -3.05 -15.31 1.40
N GLY A 63 -3.46 -16.55 1.65
CA GLY A 63 -4.14 -17.40 0.67
C GLY A 63 -4.99 -18.48 1.33
N GLY A 64 -5.58 -19.38 0.52
CA GLY A 64 -6.55 -20.38 0.98
C GLY A 64 -6.01 -21.39 2.02
N ALA A 65 -4.69 -21.56 2.12
CA ALA A 65 -4.04 -22.44 3.09
C ALA A 65 -3.52 -21.69 4.35
N GLY A 66 -3.79 -20.38 4.47
CA GLY A 66 -3.27 -19.52 5.52
C GLY A 66 -2.08 -18.64 5.07
N PRO A 67 -1.44 -17.92 6.01
CA PRO A 67 -0.34 -17.00 5.72
C PRO A 67 0.98 -17.72 5.39
N ILE A 68 1.61 -17.34 4.28
CA ILE A 68 2.97 -17.73 3.87
C ILE A 68 3.93 -16.63 4.28
N ARG A 69 4.99 -16.97 5.02
CA ARG A 69 5.92 -15.99 5.60
C ARG A 69 7.31 -16.10 4.99
N GLY A 70 7.84 -14.96 4.58
CA GLY A 70 9.18 -14.77 4.08
C GLY A 70 9.31 -14.99 2.58
N ARG A 71 10.23 -14.22 1.97
CA ARG A 71 10.48 -14.22 0.51
C ARG A 71 10.67 -15.62 -0.05
N ALA A 72 11.51 -16.44 0.58
CA ALA A 72 11.83 -17.78 0.09
C ALA A 72 10.59 -18.70 0.01
N ALA A 73 9.75 -18.69 1.05
CA ALA A 73 8.52 -19.49 1.08
C ALA A 73 7.49 -19.00 0.06
N ILE A 74 7.37 -17.67 -0.10
CA ILE A 74 6.49 -17.06 -1.11
C ILE A 74 6.95 -17.45 -2.52
N VAL A 75 8.23 -17.30 -2.83
CA VAL A 75 8.79 -17.66 -4.14
C VAL A 75 8.55 -19.14 -4.43
N ALA A 76 8.87 -20.03 -3.49
CA ALA A 76 8.65 -21.47 -3.65
C ALA A 76 7.17 -21.82 -3.92
N ALA A 77 6.24 -21.19 -3.20
CA ALA A 77 4.80 -21.40 -3.40
C ALA A 77 4.29 -20.87 -4.76
N TRP A 78 4.96 -19.87 -5.32
CA TRP A 78 4.56 -19.22 -6.57
C TRP A 78 5.24 -19.80 -7.82
N THR A 79 6.36 -20.53 -7.69
CA THR A 79 7.15 -21.07 -8.82
C THR A 79 6.30 -21.73 -9.91
N ARG A 80 5.30 -22.53 -9.55
CA ARG A 80 4.41 -23.21 -10.52
C ARG A 80 3.72 -22.26 -11.51
N PHE A 81 3.45 -21.01 -11.12
CA PHE A 81 2.83 -20.01 -11.99
C PHE A 81 3.82 -19.44 -13.03
N PHE A 82 5.11 -19.72 -12.88
CA PHE A 82 6.20 -19.27 -13.74
C PHE A 82 6.73 -20.37 -14.70
N GLU A 83 6.20 -21.60 -14.63
CA GLU A 83 6.62 -22.76 -15.47
C GLU A 83 5.83 -22.99 -16.78
N GLY A 84 6.50 -23.13 -17.92
CA GLY A 84 5.89 -23.41 -19.24
C GLY A 84 5.89 -22.22 -20.23
N PRO A 85 5.14 -22.28 -21.35
CA PRO A 85 5.26 -21.30 -22.42
C PRO A 85 4.41 -20.02 -22.24
N GLN A 86 3.33 -20.05 -21.47
CA GLN A 86 2.41 -18.92 -21.30
C GLN A 86 2.07 -18.72 -19.83
N ALA A 87 1.99 -17.46 -19.39
CA ALA A 87 1.56 -17.14 -18.05
C ALA A 87 0.08 -17.55 -17.87
N PRO A 88 -0.29 -18.25 -16.78
CA PRO A 88 -1.67 -18.67 -16.56
C PRO A 88 -2.60 -17.47 -16.29
N PHE A 89 -2.03 -16.33 -15.91
CA PHE A 89 -2.70 -15.04 -15.75
C PHE A 89 -1.67 -13.92 -15.80
N SER A 90 -2.15 -12.69 -15.96
CA SER A 90 -1.39 -11.45 -15.75
C SER A 90 -2.35 -10.38 -15.23
N TRP A 91 -1.81 -9.30 -14.65
CA TRP A 91 -2.63 -8.22 -14.11
C TRP A 91 -2.00 -6.85 -14.39
N ARG A 92 -2.75 -5.79 -14.11
CA ARG A 92 -2.30 -4.40 -14.08
C ARG A 92 -3.14 -3.63 -13.06
N PRO A 93 -2.60 -2.64 -12.33
CA PRO A 93 -3.40 -1.85 -11.41
C PRO A 93 -4.35 -0.91 -12.15
N ASP A 94 -5.65 -1.00 -11.85
CA ASP A 94 -6.65 -0.03 -12.30
C ASP A 94 -6.58 1.26 -11.48
N LEU A 95 -6.58 1.13 -10.15
CA LEU A 95 -6.51 2.22 -9.17
C LEU A 95 -5.29 2.07 -8.26
N VAL A 96 -4.72 3.20 -7.82
CA VAL A 96 -3.68 3.26 -6.79
C VAL A 96 -4.07 4.34 -5.80
N GLU A 97 -4.03 3.99 -4.52
CA GLU A 97 -4.31 4.86 -3.38
C GLU A 97 -3.11 4.85 -2.43
N VAL A 98 -2.82 5.96 -1.76
CA VAL A 98 -1.71 6.12 -0.82
C VAL A 98 -2.19 6.83 0.44
N LEU A 99 -1.45 6.67 1.55
CA LEU A 99 -1.82 7.18 2.89
C LEU A 99 -1.40 8.64 3.11
#